data_AF-A0A971C7X9-F1
#
_entry.id   AF-A0A971C7X9-F1
#
_cell.length_a   1.000
_cell.length_b   1.000
_cell.length_c   1.000
_cell.angle_alpha   90.00
_cell.angle_beta   90.00
_cell.angle_gamma   90.00
#
_symmetry.space_group_name_H-M   'P 1'
#
loop_
_entity.id
_entity.type
_entity.pdbx_description
1 polymer ?
#
loop_
_entity_poly.entity_id
_entity_poly.type
_entity_poly.pdbx_seq_one_letter_code
_entity_poly.pdbx_strand_id
1 'polypeptide(L)'
;MIAEAKDKEIRTSLAVFKPTKVLNFIYKKEPEREWSKKKLAQFEQHNLFYKADDKKFEIVKKLPYKFSFKFEDDEGKRSTTMIEDWETGELFWNCLRKFDGDEQKACEAVKQKYFNDFAKTKDLYFFLGTTQRHHYTAPNPFIIIGTFHPKHITQLDLF
;
A
#
# COMPACT_ATOMS: atom_id res chain seq x y z
N MET A 1 12.45 -14.68 -4.55
CA MET A 1 11.32 -13.76 -4.84
C MET A 1 11.41 -13.00 -6.18
N ILE A 2 12.28 -12.00 -6.39
CA ILE A 2 12.26 -11.23 -7.68
C ILE A 2 12.61 -12.12 -8.89
N ALA A 3 13.58 -13.02 -8.73
CA ALA A 3 13.92 -13.99 -9.77
C ALA A 3 12.72 -14.88 -10.15
N GLU A 4 12.04 -15.46 -9.15
CA GLU A 4 10.82 -16.26 -9.36
C GLU A 4 9.67 -15.48 -10.00
N ALA A 5 9.53 -14.19 -9.71
CA ALA A 5 8.53 -13.34 -10.36
C ALA A 5 8.80 -13.20 -11.87
N LYS A 6 10.07 -13.23 -12.28
CA LYS A 6 10.46 -13.14 -13.70
C LYS A 6 10.52 -14.49 -14.39
N ASP A 7 10.52 -15.57 -13.62
CA ASP A 7 10.44 -16.93 -14.13
C ASP A 7 9.05 -17.17 -14.73
N LYS A 8 9.01 -17.60 -16.00
CA LYS A 8 7.76 -17.83 -16.73
C LYS A 8 7.03 -19.10 -16.33
N GLU A 9 7.67 -20.02 -15.60
CA GLU A 9 7.03 -21.23 -15.09
C GLU A 9 6.41 -20.97 -13.72
N ILE A 10 7.09 -20.19 -12.85
CA ILE A 10 6.63 -19.92 -11.47
C ILE A 10 5.70 -18.70 -11.42
N ARG A 11 6.12 -17.56 -11.99
CA ARG A 11 5.35 -16.30 -12.04
C ARG A 11 4.84 -15.81 -10.68
N THR A 12 5.71 -15.79 -9.68
CA THR A 12 5.33 -15.29 -8.34
C THR A 12 4.83 -13.85 -8.45
N SER A 13 3.54 -13.65 -8.20
CA SER A 13 2.85 -12.36 -8.35
C SER A 13 2.30 -11.81 -7.03
N LEU A 14 2.26 -12.64 -5.99
CA LEU A 14 1.84 -12.35 -4.63
C LEU A 14 2.82 -13.01 -3.65
N ALA A 15 3.27 -12.27 -2.65
CA ALA A 15 4.18 -12.77 -1.62
C ALA A 15 3.95 -12.09 -0.27
N VAL A 16 4.30 -12.79 0.82
CA VAL A 16 4.43 -12.19 2.15
C VAL A 16 5.89 -11.92 2.39
N PHE A 17 6.22 -10.69 2.81
CA PHE A 17 7.59 -10.28 3.04
C PHE A 17 7.73 -9.66 4.43
N LYS A 18 8.72 -10.12 5.19
CA LYS A 18 9.08 -9.56 6.48
C LYS A 18 10.36 -8.72 6.34
N PRO A 19 10.33 -7.39 6.49
CA PRO A 19 11.54 -6.59 6.54
C PRO A 19 12.34 -6.91 7.82
N THR A 20 13.66 -6.98 7.71
CA THR A 20 14.56 -7.07 8.86
C THR A 20 14.49 -5.79 9.70
N LYS A 21 14.39 -4.64 9.02
CA LYS A 21 14.27 -3.33 9.67
C LYS A 21 13.47 -2.36 8.84
N VAL A 22 12.49 -1.70 9.47
CA VAL A 22 11.82 -0.56 8.86
C VAL A 22 12.56 0.73 9.24
N LEU A 23 13.05 1.44 8.23
CA LEU A 23 13.89 2.63 8.39
C LEU A 23 13.07 3.91 8.44
N ASN A 24 12.02 4.00 7.61
CA ASN A 24 11.15 5.17 7.55
C ASN A 24 9.84 4.86 6.83
N PHE A 25 8.85 5.73 7.03
CA PHE A 25 7.64 5.80 6.21
C PHE A 25 7.56 7.22 5.63
N ILE A 26 7.57 7.33 4.31
CA ILE A 26 7.63 8.60 3.61
C ILE A 26 6.36 8.81 2.77
N TYR A 27 6.05 10.07 2.49
CA TYR A 27 4.98 10.45 1.59
C TYR A 27 5.47 11.49 0.59
N LYS A 28 4.92 11.45 -0.62
CA LYS A 28 5.18 12.42 -1.69
C LYS A 28 3.86 12.89 -2.27
N LYS A 29 3.74 14.18 -2.58
CA LYS A 29 2.57 14.74 -3.26
C LYS A 29 2.42 14.09 -4.64
N GLU A 30 1.20 13.70 -4.97
CA GLU A 30 0.83 13.31 -6.33
C GLU A 30 0.59 14.59 -7.15
N PRO A 31 1.19 14.73 -8.35
CA PRO A 31 0.99 15.91 -9.19
C PRO A 31 -0.46 16.04 -9.67
N GLU A 32 -1.13 14.92 -9.91
CA GLU A 32 -2.51 14.88 -10.40
C GLU A 32 -3.47 14.46 -9.29
N ARG A 33 -4.33 15.38 -8.86
CA ARG A 33 -5.35 15.12 -7.83
C ARG A 33 -6.60 14.43 -8.37
N GLU A 34 -6.82 14.50 -9.68
CA GLU A 34 -8.00 13.91 -10.33
C GLU A 34 -7.64 12.66 -11.12
N TRP A 35 -8.64 11.81 -11.34
CA TRP A 35 -8.52 10.70 -12.27
C TRP A 35 -8.46 11.20 -13.71
N SER A 36 -7.67 10.54 -14.55
CA SER A 36 -7.65 10.85 -15.97
C SER A 36 -9.00 10.50 -16.61
N LYS A 37 -9.40 11.23 -17.67
CA LYS A 37 -10.65 10.98 -18.40
C LYS A 37 -10.80 9.53 -18.85
N LYS A 38 -9.69 8.89 -19.25
CA LYS A 38 -9.66 7.48 -19.63
C LYS A 38 -9.98 6.54 -18.46
N LYS A 39 -9.47 6.81 -17.26
CA LYS A 39 -9.79 6.02 -16.05
C LYS A 39 -11.23 6.24 -15.60
N LEU A 40 -11.73 7.48 -15.67
CA LEU A 40 -13.13 7.78 -15.37
C LEU A 40 -14.07 7.00 -16.29
N ALA A 41 -13.81 7.02 -17.61
CA ALA A 41 -14.58 6.22 -18.58
C ALA A 41 -14.52 4.71 -18.32
N GLN A 42 -13.38 4.19 -17.84
CA GLN A 42 -13.26 2.78 -17.45
C GLN A 42 -14.09 2.44 -16.21
N PHE A 43 -14.12 3.31 -15.20
CA PHE A 43 -14.97 3.13 -14.03
C PHE A 43 -16.45 3.12 -14.41
N GLU A 44 -16.85 3.96 -15.36
CA GLU A 44 -18.23 3.97 -15.89
C GLU A 44 -18.56 2.71 -16.70
N GLN A 45 -17.60 2.16 -17.47
CA GLN A 45 -17.78 0.96 -18.30
C GLN A 45 -17.81 -0.35 -17.50
N HIS A 46 -17.03 -0.48 -16.42
CA HIS A 46 -16.98 -1.69 -15.60
C HIS A 46 -18.17 -1.85 -14.62
N ASN A 47 -19.23 -1.04 -14.79
CA ASN A 47 -20.53 -1.18 -14.12
C ASN A 47 -21.33 -2.45 -14.49
N LEU A 48 -20.67 -3.46 -15.06
CA LEU A 48 -21.25 -4.72 -15.54
C LEU A 48 -21.97 -5.54 -14.45
N PHE A 49 -21.73 -5.27 -13.17
CA PHE A 49 -22.28 -6.05 -12.05
C PHE A 49 -23.41 -5.36 -11.27
N TYR A 50 -23.88 -4.17 -11.68
CA TYR A 50 -24.99 -3.48 -11.01
C TYR A 50 -26.28 -3.53 -11.86
N LYS A 51 -27.39 -3.93 -11.22
CA LYS A 51 -28.75 -3.67 -11.75
C LYS A 51 -29.05 -2.17 -11.60
N ALA A 52 -29.86 -1.63 -12.51
CA ALA A 52 -30.15 -0.20 -12.65
C ALA A 52 -30.73 0.52 -11.40
N ASP A 53 -31.09 -0.21 -10.34
CA ASP A 53 -31.67 0.33 -9.09
C ASP A 53 -30.68 0.45 -7.92
N ASP A 54 -29.46 -0.09 -8.02
CA ASP A 54 -28.51 -0.02 -6.92
C ASP A 54 -27.62 1.23 -7.03
N LYS A 55 -27.85 2.14 -6.07
CA LYS A 55 -27.04 3.30 -5.65
C LYS A 55 -25.85 3.64 -6.56
N LYS A 56 -25.91 4.85 -7.16
CA LYS A 56 -24.80 5.55 -7.83
C LYS A 56 -23.45 5.15 -7.23
N PHE A 57 -22.66 4.39 -7.98
CA PHE A 57 -21.29 4.06 -7.60
C PHE A 57 -20.52 5.36 -7.40
N GLU A 58 -20.22 5.71 -6.14
CA GLU A 58 -19.42 6.89 -5.84
C GLU A 58 -17.98 6.58 -6.25
N ILE A 59 -17.52 7.26 -7.30
CA ILE A 59 -16.13 7.16 -7.76
C ILE A 59 -15.22 7.54 -6.60
N VAL A 60 -14.39 6.59 -6.15
CA VAL A 60 -13.44 6.80 -5.07
C VAL A 60 -12.53 7.97 -5.44
N LYS A 61 -12.43 8.97 -4.57
CA LYS A 61 -11.55 10.12 -4.78
C LYS A 61 -10.09 9.66 -4.85
N LYS A 62 -9.35 10.16 -5.84
CA LYS A 62 -7.93 9.85 -5.99
C LYS A 62 -7.16 10.44 -4.80
N LEU A 63 -6.24 9.65 -4.26
CA LEU A 63 -5.40 10.07 -3.14
C LEU A 63 -4.38 11.11 -3.62
N PRO A 64 -4.23 12.26 -2.94
CA PRO A 64 -3.30 13.33 -3.37
C PRO A 64 -1.84 13.07 -2.97
N TYR A 65 -1.54 11.92 -2.36
CA TYR A 65 -0.21 11.54 -1.90
C TYR A 65 0.08 10.08 -2.21
N LYS A 66 1.35 9.77 -2.50
CA LYS A 66 1.88 8.40 -2.50
C LYS A 66 2.64 8.15 -1.22
N PHE A 67 2.30 7.07 -0.55
CA PHE A 67 2.99 6.61 0.64
C PHE A 67 3.99 5.50 0.29
N SER A 68 5.09 5.39 1.04
CA SER A 68 6.11 4.38 0.80
C SER A 68 6.87 4.01 2.07
N PHE A 69 7.24 2.74 2.19
CA PHE A 69 8.14 2.25 3.21
C PHE A 69 9.59 2.29 2.72
N LYS A 70 10.49 2.71 3.60
CA LYS A 70 11.93 2.45 3.48
C LYS A 70 12.30 1.37 4.46
N PHE A 71 12.87 0.28 3.99
CA PHE A 71 13.22 -0.87 4.83
C PHE A 71 14.48 -1.56 4.33
N GLU A 72 14.98 -2.47 5.16
CA GLU A 72 16.11 -3.33 4.90
C GLU A 72 15.62 -4.79 4.87
N ASP A 73 16.12 -5.57 3.91
CA ASP A 73 15.85 -7.00 3.79
C ASP A 73 16.86 -7.84 4.60
N ASP A 74 16.76 -9.17 4.49
CA ASP A 74 17.63 -10.15 5.15
C ASP A 74 19.07 -10.13 4.62
N GLU A 75 19.27 -9.65 3.40
CA GLU A 75 20.60 -9.42 2.80
C GLU A 75 21.19 -8.04 3.17
N GLY A 76 20.50 -7.23 3.98
CA GLY A 76 20.95 -5.89 4.37
C GLY A 76 20.74 -4.82 3.29
N LYS A 77 20.02 -5.15 2.21
CA LYS A 77 19.76 -4.22 1.11
C LYS A 77 18.58 -3.31 1.45
N ARG A 78 18.79 -2.02 1.23
CA ARG A 78 17.81 -0.98 1.49
C ARG A 78 16.94 -0.73 0.28
N SER A 79 15.63 -0.83 0.48
CA SER A 79 14.63 -0.65 -0.57
C SER A 79 13.61 0.41 -0.17
N THR A 80 13.07 1.12 -1.17
CA THR A 80 11.92 2.01 -1.00
C THR A 80 10.78 1.49 -1.86
N THR A 81 9.70 1.06 -1.24
CA THR A 81 8.56 0.46 -1.93
C THR A 81 7.28 1.20 -1.57
N MET A 82 6.49 1.52 -2.59
CA MET A 82 5.21 2.19 -2.40
C MET A 82 4.15 1.25 -1.81
N ILE A 83 3.23 1.83 -1.05
CA ILE A 83 2.05 1.13 -0.53
C ILE A 83 0.80 1.62 -1.28
N GLU A 84 0.10 0.70 -1.94
CA GLU A 84 -1.20 0.88 -2.58
C GLU A 84 -2.26 0.10 -1.80
N ASP A 85 -2.39 0.45 -0.52
CA ASP A 85 -3.38 -0.12 0.39
C ASP A 85 -4.54 0.87 0.57
N TRP A 86 -5.77 0.38 0.41
CA TRP A 86 -6.97 1.19 0.61
C TRP A 86 -7.04 1.73 2.04
N GLU A 87 -6.61 0.95 3.04
CA GLU A 87 -6.63 1.38 4.45
C GLU A 87 -5.74 2.61 4.68
N THR A 88 -4.60 2.69 4.00
CA THR A 88 -3.73 3.88 4.07
C THR A 88 -4.44 5.12 3.53
N GLY A 89 -5.17 4.98 2.42
CA GLY A 89 -5.93 6.06 1.82
C GLY A 89 -7.11 6.49 2.68
N GLU A 90 -7.87 5.54 3.21
CA GLU A 90 -8.99 5.81 4.12
C GLU A 90 -8.50 6.53 5.39
N LEU A 91 -7.40 6.07 5.99
CA LEU A 91 -6.79 6.70 7.15
C LEU A 91 -6.38 8.16 6.84
N PHE A 92 -5.80 8.42 5.68
CA PHE A 92 -5.49 9.78 5.25
C PHE A 92 -6.73 10.67 5.22
N TRP A 93 -7.82 10.21 4.58
CA TRP A 93 -9.07 10.99 4.52
C TRP A 93 -9.70 11.22 5.90
N ASN A 94 -9.63 10.21 6.78
CA ASN A 94 -10.07 10.34 8.17
C ASN A 94 -9.25 11.41 8.92
N CYS A 95 -7.93 11.39 8.78
CA CYS A 95 -7.06 12.39 9.38
C CYS A 95 -7.28 13.78 8.78
N LEU A 96 -7.50 13.87 7.46
CA LEU A 96 -7.77 15.15 6.79
C LEU A 96 -9.04 15.81 7.33
N ARG A 97 -10.10 15.02 7.54
CA ARG A 97 -11.33 15.50 8.20
C ARG A 97 -11.09 15.92 9.66
N LYS A 98 -10.26 15.17 10.39
CA LYS A 98 -9.95 15.44 11.80
C LYS A 98 -9.14 16.73 12.00
N PHE A 99 -8.32 17.11 11.04
CA PHE A 99 -7.45 18.29 11.11
C PHE A 99 -7.95 19.45 10.24
N ASP A 100 -9.26 19.55 10.01
CA ASP A 100 -9.90 20.66 9.28
C ASP A 100 -9.29 20.94 7.89
N GLY A 101 -8.87 19.89 7.18
CA GLY A 101 -8.29 20.00 5.84
C GLY A 101 -6.78 20.23 5.79
N ASP A 102 -6.07 20.22 6.93
CA ASP A 102 -4.60 20.33 6.96
C ASP A 102 -3.94 19.03 6.45
N GLU A 103 -3.60 19.02 5.17
CA GLU A 103 -2.99 17.87 4.48
C GLU A 103 -1.66 17.44 5.11
N GLN A 104 -0.86 18.38 5.63
CA GLN A 104 0.45 18.08 6.20
C GLN A 104 0.29 17.34 7.53
N LYS A 105 -0.61 17.81 8.40
CA LYS A 105 -0.96 17.10 9.64
C LYS A 105 -1.57 15.73 9.36
N ALA A 106 -2.40 15.62 8.33
CA ALA A 106 -2.97 14.34 7.91
C ALA A 106 -1.88 13.34 7.50
N CYS A 107 -0.93 13.75 6.66
CA CYS A 107 0.19 12.91 6.25
C CYS A 107 1.08 12.47 7.42
N GLU A 108 1.40 13.40 8.34
CA GLU A 108 2.21 13.07 9.51
C GLU A 108 1.47 12.12 10.47
N ALA A 109 0.15 12.23 10.59
CA ALA A 109 -0.65 11.30 11.39
C ALA A 109 -0.69 9.89 10.78
N VAL A 110 -0.83 9.76 9.45
CA VAL A 110 -0.69 8.46 8.75
C VAL A 110 0.69 7.88 9.00
N LYS A 111 1.74 8.69 8.85
CA LYS A 111 3.12 8.28 9.12
C LYS A 111 3.32 7.87 10.56
N GLN A 112 2.74 8.58 11.53
CA GLN A 112 2.79 8.19 12.94
C GLN A 112 2.16 6.82 13.16
N LYS A 113 1.03 6.53 12.52
CA LYS A 113 0.37 5.22 12.61
C LYS A 113 1.21 4.10 11.99
N TYR A 114 1.64 4.25 10.74
CA TYR A 114 2.36 3.18 10.04
C TYR A 114 3.82 3.01 10.53
N PHE A 115 4.49 4.10 10.92
CA PHE A 115 5.88 4.01 11.38
C PHE A 115 6.00 3.90 12.90
N ASN A 116 5.40 4.82 13.67
CA ASN A 116 5.62 4.82 15.12
C ASN A 116 4.80 3.78 15.87
N ASP A 117 3.62 3.42 15.38
CA ASP A 117 2.82 2.32 15.93
C ASP A 117 3.20 1.00 15.23
N PHE A 118 2.87 0.81 13.96
CA PHE A 118 2.99 -0.51 13.33
C PHE A 118 4.44 -0.99 13.21
N ALA A 119 5.33 -0.19 12.62
CA ALA A 119 6.69 -0.62 12.37
C ALA A 119 7.59 -0.71 13.60
N LYS A 120 7.31 0.06 14.67
CA LYS A 120 8.15 0.08 15.88
C LYS A 120 7.65 -0.80 17.02
N THR A 121 6.35 -1.08 17.07
CA THR A 121 5.76 -1.78 18.23
C THR A 121 5.22 -3.17 17.89
N LYS A 122 5.08 -3.50 16.60
CA LYS A 122 4.47 -4.73 16.11
C LYS A 122 5.41 -5.47 15.16
N ASP A 123 5.13 -6.75 14.95
CA ASP A 123 5.86 -7.56 14.00
C ASP A 123 5.30 -7.32 12.60
N LEU A 124 5.84 -6.34 11.88
CA LEU A 124 5.27 -5.86 10.62
C LEU A 124 5.66 -6.76 9.44
N TYR A 125 4.65 -7.23 8.70
CA TYR A 125 4.74 -7.95 7.44
C TYR A 125 4.09 -7.14 6.32
N PHE A 126 4.64 -7.28 5.12
CA PHE A 126 4.09 -6.70 3.90
C PHE A 126 3.46 -7.79 3.05
N PHE A 127 2.23 -7.55 2.60
CA PHE A 127 1.68 -8.25 1.45
C PHE A 127 2.17 -7.53 0.20
N LEU A 128 2.93 -8.24 -0.61
CA LEU A 128 3.51 -7.74 -1.84
C LEU A 128 2.73 -8.27 -3.03
N GLY A 129 2.27 -7.38 -3.90
CA GLY A 129 1.61 -7.72 -5.16
C GLY A 129 2.36 -7.14 -6.35
N THR A 130 2.09 -7.68 -7.54
CA THR A 130 2.62 -7.13 -8.79
C THR A 130 1.48 -6.62 -9.66
N THR A 131 1.76 -5.62 -10.51
CA THR A 131 0.77 -5.18 -11.52
C THR A 131 1.06 -5.86 -12.85
N GLN A 132 0.02 -6.26 -13.58
CA GLN A 132 0.16 -6.96 -14.86
C GLN A 132 1.11 -6.23 -15.83
N ARG A 133 1.00 -4.89 -15.89
CA ARG A 133 1.83 -4.04 -16.75
C ARG A 133 3.32 -4.11 -16.43
N HIS A 134 3.67 -4.27 -15.15
CA HIS A 134 5.05 -4.14 -14.67
C HIS A 134 5.69 -5.47 -14.25
N HIS A 135 4.92 -6.56 -14.22
CA HIS A 135 5.36 -7.86 -13.72
C HIS A 135 6.67 -8.35 -14.35
N TYR A 136 6.79 -8.30 -15.69
CA TYR A 136 7.99 -8.75 -16.40
C TYR A 136 8.97 -7.63 -16.78
N THR A 137 8.52 -6.37 -16.74
CA THR A 137 9.28 -5.23 -17.28
C THR A 137 10.00 -4.44 -16.19
N ALA A 138 9.47 -4.40 -14.97
CA ALA A 138 10.09 -3.66 -13.89
C ALA A 138 11.31 -4.39 -13.31
N PRO A 139 12.37 -3.66 -12.91
CA PRO A 139 13.49 -4.25 -12.18
C PRO A 139 13.03 -4.98 -10.91
N ASN A 140 12.14 -4.35 -10.15
CA ASN A 140 11.38 -4.95 -9.05
C ASN A 140 9.88 -4.79 -9.35
N PRO A 141 9.12 -5.88 -9.57
CA PRO A 141 7.71 -5.80 -9.94
C PRO A 141 6.77 -5.62 -8.74
N PHE A 142 7.28 -5.72 -7.51
CA PHE A 142 6.46 -5.75 -6.31
C PHE A 142 6.16 -4.35 -5.76
N ILE A 143 4.90 -4.17 -5.38
CA ILE A 143 4.38 -3.06 -4.58
C ILE A 143 3.75 -3.63 -3.30
N ILE A 144 3.70 -2.84 -2.24
CA ILE A 144 3.00 -3.23 -1.01
C ILE A 144 1.51 -3.01 -1.25
N ILE A 145 0.70 -4.05 -1.15
CA ILE A 145 -0.76 -4.00 -1.34
C ILE A 145 -1.52 -4.10 -0.01
N GLY A 146 -0.80 -4.34 1.09
CA GLY A 146 -1.35 -4.37 2.43
C GLY A 146 -0.27 -4.64 3.47
N THR A 147 -0.59 -4.38 4.72
CA THR A 147 0.30 -4.67 5.86
C THR A 147 -0.38 -5.55 6.87
N PHE A 148 0.37 -6.48 7.46
CA PHE A 148 -0.08 -7.29 8.59
C PHE A 148 0.85 -7.05 9.77
N HIS A 149 0.28 -6.71 10.92
CA HIS A 149 1.07 -6.26 12.08
C HIS A 149 0.55 -6.90 13.37
N PRO A 150 0.76 -8.22 13.57
CA PRO A 150 0.47 -8.88 14.83
C PRO A 150 1.33 -8.30 15.96
N LYS A 151 0.80 -8.39 17.19
CA LYS A 151 1.62 -8.12 18.37
C LYS A 151 2.73 -9.18 18.46
N HIS A 152 3.88 -8.78 18.98
CA HIS A 152 4.92 -9.75 19.30
C HIS A 152 4.36 -10.80 20.27
N ILE A 153 4.66 -12.07 19.99
CA ILE A 153 4.28 -13.17 20.87
C ILE A 153 5.12 -13.02 22.14
N THR A 154 4.49 -12.62 23.24
CA THR A 154 5.14 -12.52 24.56
C THR A 154 5.00 -13.79 25.39
N GLN A 155 4.19 -14.75 24.90
CA GLN A 155 3.92 -16.00 25.59
C GLN A 155 4.92 -17.06 25.10
N LEU A 156 5.66 -17.65 26.03
CA LEU A 156 6.48 -18.84 25.77
C LEU A 156 5.56 -19.97 25.31
N ASP A 157 6.02 -20.73 24.31
CA ASP A 157 5.31 -21.91 23.83
C ASP A 157 4.99 -22.84 25.02
N LEU A 158 3.73 -23.28 25.09
CA LEU A 158 3.28 -24.28 26.06
C LEU A 158 3.68 -25.66 25.56
N PHE A 159 4.99 -25.95 25.52
CA PHE A 159 5.53 -27.31 25.37
C PHE A 159 6.85 -27.46 26.12
#